data_AF-A0A7J7WPU6-F1
#
_entry.id   AF-A0A7J7WPU6-F1
#
_cell.length_a   1.000
_cell.length_b   1.000
_cell.length_c   1.000
_cell.angle_alpha   90.00
_cell.angle_beta   90.00
_cell.angle_gamma   90.00
#
_symmetry.space_group_name_H-M   'P 1'
#
loop_
_entity.id
_entity.type
_entity.pdbx_description
1 polymer ?
#
loop_
_entity_poly.entity_id
_entity_poly.type
_entity_poly.pdbx_seq_one_letter_code
_entity_poly.pdbx_strand_id
1 'polypeptide(L)'
;MALSLGWRAFAPFPMNCCGVFLKAVRSSGLPLFPWGRCPWRGTGRFLDPEMKAFLEENTEVTSSGSLTPEIQLRLLTPRCKFWWERADLWPHSDPYWAIYWPGGQALSRYLLDNPDVVRGKSVLDLGSGCGATAIAAKMSGASRILATDIDPSKDFIFKNI
;
A
#
# COMPACT_ATOMS: atom_id res chain seq x y z
N MET A 1 -55.75 13.54 27.86
CA MET A 1 -54.90 12.90 28.89
C MET A 1 -53.68 12.35 28.16
N ALA A 2 -52.63 13.13 27.88
CA ALA A 2 -51.46 13.40 28.76
C ALA A 2 -51.00 12.10 29.45
N LEU A 3 -49.80 11.56 29.17
CA LEU A 3 -48.47 12.04 29.59
C LEU A 3 -47.40 11.36 28.68
N SER A 4 -46.63 12.13 27.89
CA SER A 4 -45.27 12.65 28.14
C SER A 4 -44.09 11.67 27.92
N LEU A 5 -43.37 11.91 26.81
CA LEU A 5 -41.91 12.01 26.62
C LEU A 5 -40.96 11.29 27.60
N GLY A 6 -40.03 10.53 27.01
CA GLY A 6 -38.84 9.99 27.69
C GLY A 6 -37.67 9.75 26.75
N TRP A 7 -37.21 10.77 26.03
CA TRP A 7 -35.87 10.78 25.44
C TRP A 7 -34.84 10.89 26.57
N ARG A 8 -33.90 9.95 26.64
CA ARG A 8 -32.71 10.09 27.49
C ARG A 8 -31.58 10.69 26.65
N ALA A 9 -31.38 11.98 26.81
CA ALA A 9 -30.13 12.67 26.53
C ALA A 9 -29.61 13.22 27.86
N PHE A 10 -28.38 12.85 28.25
CA PHE A 10 -27.48 13.48 29.24
C PHE A 10 -26.19 12.63 29.23
N ALA A 11 -24.96 13.13 29.21
CA ALA A 11 -24.41 14.47 29.35
C ALA A 11 -22.95 14.47 28.82
N PRO A 12 -22.36 15.65 28.55
CA PRO A 12 -21.06 15.82 27.89
C PRO A 12 -19.89 15.67 28.87
N PHE A 13 -18.75 15.18 28.38
CA PHE A 13 -17.49 15.23 29.13
C PHE A 13 -16.92 16.67 29.10
N PRO A 14 -16.44 17.19 30.25
CA PRO A 14 -16.12 18.59 30.41
C PRO A 14 -14.82 18.98 29.69
N MET A 15 -14.89 20.16 29.07
CA MET A 15 -13.78 20.98 28.63
C MET A 15 -13.46 22.00 29.75
N ASN A 16 -12.21 22.50 29.76
CA ASN A 16 -11.62 23.60 30.56
C ASN A 16 -10.89 23.19 31.85
N CYS A 17 -9.73 23.76 32.22
CA CYS A 17 -8.94 24.85 31.66
C CYS A 17 -7.57 24.90 32.39
N CYS A 18 -6.66 25.72 31.84
CA CYS A 18 -5.42 26.23 32.43
C CYS A 18 -4.29 25.20 32.58
N GLY A 19 -3.11 25.36 31.99
CA GLY A 19 -2.44 26.58 31.57
C GLY A 19 -1.04 26.53 32.17
N VAL A 20 -0.03 26.16 31.38
CA VAL A 20 1.36 26.45 31.71
C VAL A 20 2.06 26.97 30.47
N PHE A 21 2.70 28.10 30.71
CA PHE A 21 3.27 29.05 29.79
C PHE A 21 4.45 28.53 28.97
N LEU A 22 4.65 29.25 27.86
CA LEU A 22 5.80 29.35 26.97
C LEU A 22 7.20 29.25 27.60
N LYS A 23 8.13 28.82 26.72
CA LYS A 23 9.59 29.08 26.64
C LYS A 23 10.56 28.08 27.28
N ALA A 24 11.19 27.29 26.41
CA ALA A 24 12.63 27.01 26.46
C ALA A 24 13.10 26.91 24.99
N VAL A 25 13.57 28.01 24.39
CA VAL A 25 14.98 28.40 24.28
C VAL A 25 15.79 27.49 23.34
N ARG A 26 16.27 28.13 22.27
CA ARG A 26 17.37 27.69 21.42
C ARG A 26 18.57 27.26 22.26
N SER A 27 19.07 26.05 22.01
CA SER A 27 20.47 25.67 22.19
C SER A 27 20.79 24.61 21.13
N SER A 28 21.39 25.00 20.01
CA SER A 28 22.83 24.83 19.77
C SER A 28 23.31 23.38 19.93
N GLY A 29 23.40 22.70 18.78
CA GLY A 29 24.45 21.74 18.40
C GLY A 29 24.76 20.59 19.35
N LEU A 30 24.23 19.40 19.03
CA LEU A 30 24.84 18.09 19.29
C LEU A 30 24.47 17.14 18.12
N PRO A 31 25.31 16.13 17.82
CA PRO A 31 25.76 15.86 16.46
C PRO A 31 24.71 15.18 15.59
N LEU A 32 24.80 15.47 14.29
CA LEU A 32 24.18 14.73 13.20
C LEU A 32 24.45 13.23 13.40
N PHE A 33 23.48 12.51 13.95
CA PHE A 33 23.44 11.06 13.84
C PHE A 33 23.50 10.73 12.36
N PRO A 34 24.49 9.95 11.88
CA PRO A 34 24.51 9.54 10.49
C PRO A 34 23.40 8.50 10.35
N TRP A 35 22.21 8.94 9.95
CA TRP A 35 21.20 8.09 9.32
C TRP A 35 21.71 7.68 7.92
N GLY A 36 22.93 7.15 7.87
CA GLY A 36 23.54 6.51 6.73
C GLY A 36 23.44 5.01 6.96
N ARG A 37 22.48 4.39 6.28
CA ARG A 37 22.14 2.95 6.26
C ARG A 37 21.08 2.53 7.29
N CYS A 38 19.83 2.54 6.84
CA CYS A 38 18.84 1.58 7.34
C CYS A 38 19.38 0.16 7.11
N PRO A 39 19.47 -0.71 8.13
CA PRO A 39 19.83 -2.12 7.97
C PRO A 39 18.79 -2.88 7.15
N TRP A 40 17.57 -2.34 7.06
CA TRP A 40 16.45 -2.84 6.28
C TRP A 40 16.53 -2.50 4.80
N ARG A 41 17.73 -2.26 4.25
CA ARG A 41 17.90 -2.46 2.81
C ARG A 41 17.91 -3.98 2.65
N GLY A 42 16.72 -4.56 2.59
CA GLY A 42 16.53 -5.97 2.30
C GLY A 42 17.43 -6.30 1.12
N THR A 43 18.38 -7.20 1.35
CA THR A 43 19.05 -7.93 0.29
C THR A 43 17.94 -8.60 -0.49
N GLY A 44 17.41 -7.91 -1.51
CA GLY A 44 16.39 -8.46 -2.40
C GLY A 44 16.93 -9.80 -2.86
N ARG A 45 16.28 -10.88 -2.45
CA ARG A 45 16.67 -12.19 -2.95
C ARG A 45 16.36 -12.10 -4.44
N PHE A 46 17.37 -12.35 -5.27
CA PHE A 46 17.09 -12.50 -6.69
C PHE A 46 16.00 -13.58 -6.80
N LEU A 47 14.87 -13.25 -7.44
CA LEU A 47 13.93 -14.30 -7.81
C LEU A 47 14.71 -15.29 -8.66
N ASP A 48 14.47 -16.55 -8.34
CA ASP A 48 14.97 -17.64 -9.14
C ASP A 48 14.61 -17.41 -10.63
N PRO A 49 15.56 -17.55 -11.57
CA PRO A 49 15.30 -17.29 -12.98
C PRO A 49 14.18 -18.15 -13.58
N GLU A 50 14.02 -19.40 -13.13
CA GLU A 50 12.95 -20.28 -13.59
C GLU A 50 11.59 -19.80 -13.09
N MET A 51 11.50 -19.44 -11.80
CA MET A 51 10.32 -18.78 -11.25
C MET A 51 9.98 -17.51 -12.03
N LYS A 52 10.97 -16.66 -12.32
CA LYS A 52 10.74 -15.43 -13.09
C LYS A 52 10.15 -15.72 -14.46
N ALA A 53 10.74 -16.67 -15.21
CA ALA A 53 10.25 -17.08 -16.52
C ALA A 53 8.83 -17.65 -16.45
N PHE A 54 8.55 -18.50 -15.45
CA PHE A 54 7.23 -19.05 -15.20
C PHE A 54 6.19 -17.94 -14.96
N LEU A 55 6.51 -16.95 -14.12
CA LEU A 55 5.63 -15.80 -13.91
C LEU A 55 5.43 -14.99 -15.19
N GLU A 56 6.48 -14.76 -15.97
CA GLU A 56 6.40 -14.02 -17.23
C GLU A 56 5.51 -14.70 -18.28
N GLU A 57 5.54 -16.04 -18.34
CA GLU A 57 4.72 -16.86 -19.25
C GLU A 57 3.26 -16.96 -18.81
N ASN A 58 3.01 -16.99 -17.49
CA ASN A 58 1.68 -17.29 -16.93
C ASN A 58 0.93 -16.07 -16.39
N THR A 59 1.52 -14.88 -16.47
CA THR A 59 0.89 -13.59 -16.18
C THR A 59 1.11 -12.64 -17.34
N GLU A 60 0.34 -11.56 -17.41
CA GLU A 60 0.50 -10.55 -18.46
C GLU A 60 0.59 -9.14 -17.87
N VAL A 61 1.22 -8.23 -18.62
CA VAL A 61 1.22 -6.81 -18.27
C VAL A 61 -0.03 -6.17 -18.84
N THR A 62 -0.85 -5.55 -18.00
CA THR A 62 -2.07 -4.85 -18.40
C THR A 62 -2.30 -3.64 -17.51
N SER A 63 -2.88 -2.59 -18.09
CA SER A 63 -3.58 -1.54 -17.34
C SER A 63 -5.09 -1.52 -17.64
N SER A 64 -5.52 -2.31 -18.63
CA SER A 64 -6.90 -2.42 -19.08
C SER A 64 -7.78 -3.16 -18.07
N GLY A 65 -9.04 -2.74 -17.96
CA GLY A 65 -10.05 -3.40 -17.12
C GLY A 65 -9.94 -3.09 -15.62
N SER A 66 -9.08 -2.16 -15.22
CA SER A 66 -8.97 -1.67 -13.84
C SER A 66 -9.50 -0.24 -13.70
N LEU A 67 -9.75 0.20 -12.46
CA LEU A 67 -10.11 1.59 -12.16
C LEU A 67 -8.94 2.58 -12.33
N THR A 68 -7.72 2.08 -12.57
CA THR A 68 -6.50 2.89 -12.68
C THR A 68 -5.75 2.55 -13.98
N PRO A 69 -6.26 2.96 -15.15
CA PRO A 69 -5.61 2.70 -16.44
C PRO A 69 -4.22 3.35 -16.57
N GLU A 70 -3.87 4.28 -15.69
CA GLU A 70 -2.55 4.93 -15.61
C GLU A 70 -1.46 4.00 -15.05
N ILE A 71 -1.84 2.93 -14.36
CA ILE A 71 -0.93 2.00 -13.70
C ILE A 71 -0.86 0.71 -14.51
N GLN A 72 0.35 0.37 -14.99
CA GLN A 72 0.60 -0.93 -15.59
C GLN A 72 1.00 -1.94 -14.52
N LEU A 73 0.33 -3.09 -14.51
CA LEU A 73 0.57 -4.16 -13.56
C LEU A 73 0.76 -5.46 -14.30
N ARG A 74 1.61 -6.33 -13.77
CA ARG A 74 1.70 -7.72 -14.20
C ARG A 74 0.73 -8.56 -13.38
N LEU A 75 -0.34 -9.03 -14.01
CA LEU A 75 -1.46 -9.67 -13.36
C LEU A 75 -1.76 -11.05 -13.97
N LEU A 76 -2.36 -11.91 -13.17
CA LEU A 76 -3.12 -13.06 -13.64
C LEU A 76 -4.49 -12.54 -14.08
N THR A 77 -4.85 -12.75 -15.35
CA THR A 77 -6.10 -12.25 -15.93
C THR A 77 -6.88 -13.38 -16.61
N PRO A 78 -8.14 -13.17 -17.03
CA PRO A 78 -8.91 -14.16 -17.78
C PRO A 78 -8.26 -14.68 -19.08
N ARG A 79 -7.21 -14.01 -19.58
CA ARG A 79 -6.43 -14.46 -20.75
C ARG A 79 -5.32 -15.44 -20.39
N CYS A 80 -4.91 -15.49 -19.13
CA CYS A 80 -3.85 -16.36 -18.65
C CYS A 80 -4.38 -17.80 -18.47
N LYS A 81 -3.55 -18.79 -18.82
CA LYS A 81 -3.89 -20.21 -18.69
C LYS A 81 -4.42 -20.56 -17.29
N PHE A 82 -3.68 -20.17 -16.25
CA PHE A 82 -3.99 -20.53 -14.87
C PHE A 82 -5.18 -19.79 -14.25
N TRP A 83 -5.82 -18.86 -14.97
CA TRP A 83 -7.03 -18.20 -14.47
C TRP A 83 -8.23 -19.16 -14.38
N TRP A 84 -8.31 -20.12 -15.31
CA TRP A 84 -9.42 -21.08 -15.40
C TRP A 84 -9.07 -22.46 -14.85
N GLU A 85 -7.81 -22.67 -14.50
CA GLU A 85 -7.32 -23.92 -13.93
C GLU A 85 -7.60 -23.98 -12.43
N ARG A 86 -7.51 -25.19 -11.88
CA ARG A 86 -7.57 -25.35 -10.43
C ARG A 86 -6.30 -24.79 -9.79
N ALA A 87 -6.46 -24.15 -8.63
CA ALA A 87 -5.35 -23.54 -7.89
C ALA A 87 -4.25 -24.53 -7.51
N ASP A 88 -4.55 -25.82 -7.33
CA ASP A 88 -3.55 -26.85 -7.00
C ASP A 88 -2.62 -27.22 -8.16
N LEU A 89 -2.95 -26.82 -9.40
CA LEU A 89 -2.05 -26.96 -10.55
C LEU A 89 -1.00 -25.84 -10.61
N TRP A 90 -1.15 -24.80 -9.81
CA TRP A 90 -0.15 -23.76 -9.66
C TRP A 90 1.05 -24.31 -8.87
N PRO A 91 2.28 -24.30 -9.43
CA PRO A 91 3.43 -24.97 -8.82
C PRO A 91 4.05 -24.21 -7.63
N HIS A 92 3.43 -23.10 -7.22
CA HIS A 92 3.93 -22.20 -6.17
C HIS A 92 2.83 -21.88 -5.15
N SER A 93 3.10 -20.97 -4.21
CA SER A 93 2.05 -20.45 -3.33
C SER A 93 0.97 -19.73 -4.14
N ASP A 94 -0.26 -19.77 -3.64
CA ASP A 94 -1.41 -19.09 -4.22
C ASP A 94 -1.05 -17.67 -4.69
N PRO A 95 -1.31 -17.31 -5.95
CA PRO A 95 -0.82 -16.06 -6.53
C PRO A 95 -1.73 -14.88 -6.18
N TYR A 96 -2.05 -14.67 -4.89
CA TYR A 96 -2.89 -13.56 -4.43
C TYR A 96 -2.35 -12.20 -4.87
N TRP A 97 -1.02 -12.08 -4.90
CA TRP A 97 -0.31 -10.90 -5.39
C TRP A 97 -0.52 -10.61 -6.89
N ALA A 98 -0.88 -11.60 -7.70
CA ALA A 98 -1.09 -11.45 -9.14
C ALA A 98 -2.49 -10.92 -9.48
N ILE A 99 -3.35 -10.71 -8.47
CA ILE A 99 -4.71 -10.21 -8.65
C ILE A 99 -4.79 -8.76 -8.19
N TYR A 100 -5.40 -7.91 -9.02
CA TYR A 100 -5.69 -6.54 -8.63
C TYR A 100 -7.05 -6.47 -7.93
N TRP A 101 -7.05 -6.77 -6.64
CA TRP A 101 -8.26 -6.86 -5.82
C TRP A 101 -9.06 -5.54 -5.82
N PRO A 102 -10.41 -5.60 -5.79
CA PRO A 102 -11.27 -4.41 -5.86
C PRO A 102 -10.94 -3.33 -4.82
N GLY A 103 -10.57 -3.72 -3.60
CA GLY A 103 -10.16 -2.78 -2.56
C GLY A 103 -8.89 -2.00 -2.91
N GLY A 104 -7.89 -2.68 -3.49
CA GLY A 104 -6.67 -2.04 -4.00
C GLY A 104 -6.96 -1.08 -5.16
N GLN A 105 -7.88 -1.45 -6.06
CA GLN A 105 -8.31 -0.59 -7.17
C GLN A 105 -8.95 0.70 -6.68
N ALA A 106 -9.90 0.60 -5.74
CA ALA A 106 -10.57 1.76 -5.17
C ALA A 106 -9.59 2.70 -4.45
N LEU A 107 -8.69 2.13 -3.63
CA LEU A 107 -7.70 2.92 -2.90
C LEU A 107 -6.69 3.60 -3.83
N SER A 108 -6.20 2.89 -4.85
CA SER A 108 -5.28 3.45 -5.83
C SER A 108 -5.92 4.59 -6.61
N ARG A 109 -7.17 4.42 -7.08
CA ARG A 109 -7.93 5.48 -7.75
C ARG A 109 -8.11 6.69 -6.84
N TYR A 110 -8.50 6.46 -5.58
CA TYR A 110 -8.66 7.53 -4.60
C TYR A 110 -7.36 8.34 -4.39
N LEU A 111 -6.21 7.67 -4.31
CA LEU A 111 -4.92 8.36 -4.16
C LEU A 111 -4.56 9.19 -5.40
N LEU A 112 -4.83 8.69 -6.60
CA LEU A 112 -4.58 9.43 -7.85
C LEU A 112 -5.49 10.66 -7.96
N ASP A 113 -6.75 10.55 -7.52
CA ASP A 113 -7.70 11.67 -7.52
C ASP A 113 -7.45 12.68 -6.39
N ASN A 114 -6.84 12.24 -5.28
CA ASN A 114 -6.61 13.06 -4.09
C ASN A 114 -5.12 13.07 -3.71
N PRO A 115 -4.23 13.63 -4.55
CA PRO A 115 -2.80 13.48 -4.35
C PRO A 115 -2.29 14.10 -3.04
N ASP A 116 -2.96 15.12 -2.52
CA ASP A 116 -2.60 15.80 -1.27
C ASP A 116 -2.71 14.91 -0.02
N VAL A 117 -3.41 13.78 -0.12
CA VAL A 117 -3.46 12.75 0.93
C VAL A 117 -2.06 12.21 1.21
N VAL A 118 -1.21 12.07 0.20
CA VAL A 118 0.12 11.43 0.31
C VAL A 118 1.28 12.33 -0.12
N ARG A 119 1.03 13.46 -0.79
CA ARG A 119 2.05 14.38 -1.30
C ARG A 119 3.08 14.77 -0.23
N GLY A 120 4.35 14.50 -0.51
CA GLY A 120 5.48 14.79 0.38
C GLY A 120 5.60 13.87 1.61
N LYS A 121 4.65 12.95 1.84
CA LYS A 121 4.62 12.07 3.02
C LYS A 121 5.36 10.77 2.79
N SER A 122 5.78 10.14 3.89
CA SER A 122 6.25 8.75 3.88
C SER A 122 5.07 7.81 4.06
N VAL A 123 4.95 6.79 3.20
CA VAL A 123 3.82 5.86 3.12
C VAL A 123 4.31 4.43 3.36
N LEU A 124 3.53 3.67 4.13
CA LEU A 124 3.69 2.23 4.31
C LEU A 124 2.48 1.53 3.70
N ASP A 125 2.71 0.68 2.71
CA ASP A 125 1.70 -0.17 2.07
C ASP A 125 1.82 -1.59 2.63
N LEU A 126 0.83 -1.99 3.43
CA LEU A 126 0.78 -3.28 4.13
C LEU A 126 -0.13 -4.24 3.38
N GLY A 127 0.38 -5.42 3.01
CA GLY A 127 -0.38 -6.34 2.15
C GLY A 127 -0.54 -5.75 0.75
N SER A 128 0.56 -5.24 0.20
CA SER A 128 0.58 -4.45 -1.04
C SER A 128 0.13 -5.24 -2.28
N GLY A 129 0.11 -6.58 -2.22
CA GLY A 129 -0.29 -7.47 -3.31
C GLY A 129 0.46 -7.16 -4.60
N CYS A 130 -0.28 -6.82 -5.65
CA CYS A 130 0.28 -6.41 -6.96
C CYS A 130 1.02 -5.07 -6.95
N GLY A 131 1.04 -4.35 -5.82
CA GLY A 131 1.79 -3.10 -5.63
C GLY A 131 1.11 -1.84 -6.19
N ALA A 132 -0.11 -1.95 -6.71
CA ALA A 132 -0.82 -0.84 -7.35
C ALA A 132 -0.98 0.39 -6.44
N THR A 133 -1.32 0.18 -5.16
CA THR A 133 -1.50 1.27 -4.19
C THR A 133 -0.19 2.01 -3.93
N ALA A 134 0.92 1.29 -3.79
CA ALA A 134 2.25 1.87 -3.67
C ALA A 134 2.62 2.70 -4.92
N ILE A 135 2.31 2.22 -6.12
CA ILE A 135 2.53 2.97 -7.38
C ILE A 135 1.69 4.24 -7.38
N ALA A 136 0.39 4.14 -7.07
CA ALA A 136 -0.51 5.29 -7.00
C ALA A 136 0.00 6.33 -5.99
N ALA A 137 0.44 5.89 -4.80
CA ALA A 137 1.04 6.76 -3.81
C ALA A 137 2.29 7.47 -4.34
N LYS A 138 3.12 6.78 -5.12
CA LYS A 138 4.32 7.36 -5.74
C LYS A 138 3.95 8.41 -6.78
N MET A 139 3.03 8.09 -7.67
CA MET A 139 2.53 8.98 -8.72
C MET A 139 1.89 10.24 -8.13
N SER A 140 1.20 10.10 -6.99
CA SER A 140 0.60 11.20 -6.22
C SER A 140 1.61 12.03 -5.40
N GLY A 141 2.90 11.72 -5.47
CA GLY A 141 3.97 12.54 -4.92
C GLY A 141 4.40 12.18 -3.51
N ALA A 142 4.17 10.95 -3.04
CA ALA A 142 4.77 10.47 -1.79
C ALA A 142 6.31 10.54 -1.85
N SER A 143 6.92 11.01 -0.75
CA SER A 143 8.37 11.21 -0.67
C SER A 143 9.11 9.89 -0.51
N ARG A 144 8.54 8.95 0.25
CA ARG A 144 9.05 7.60 0.46
C ARG A 144 7.90 6.62 0.56
N ILE A 145 8.08 5.44 -0.03
CA ILE A 145 7.13 4.34 0.09
C ILE A 145 7.88 3.11 0.53
N LEU A 146 7.30 2.37 1.47
CA LEU A 146 7.69 1.03 1.83
C LEU A 146 6.49 0.13 1.57
N ALA A 147 6.59 -0.78 0.61
CA ALA A 147 5.56 -1.75 0.31
C ALA A 147 5.98 -3.12 0.85
N THR A 148 5.06 -3.79 1.52
CA THR A 148 5.32 -5.04 2.23
C THR A 148 4.24 -6.06 1.96
N ASP A 149 4.67 -7.28 1.68
CA ASP A 149 3.80 -8.42 1.48
C ASP A 149 4.42 -9.69 2.09
N ILE A 150 3.55 -10.66 2.39
CA ILE A 150 3.92 -12.00 2.86
C ILE A 150 4.49 -12.83 1.71
N ASP A 151 4.10 -12.53 0.47
CA ASP A 151 4.48 -13.31 -0.70
C ASP A 151 5.99 -13.26 -0.99
N PRO A 152 6.66 -14.42 -1.19
CA PRO A 152 8.07 -14.48 -1.54
C PRO A 152 8.38 -13.82 -2.89
N SER A 153 7.42 -13.84 -3.82
CA SER A 153 7.54 -13.28 -5.17
C SER A 153 7.45 -11.75 -5.23
N LYS A 154 7.28 -11.07 -4.09
CA LYS A 154 7.15 -9.61 -4.02
C LYS A 154 8.29 -8.84 -4.68
N ASP A 155 9.51 -9.38 -4.66
CA ASP A 155 10.68 -8.75 -5.30
C ASP A 155 10.52 -8.63 -6.83
N PHE A 156 9.70 -9.48 -7.47
CA PHE A 156 9.39 -9.41 -8.90
C PHE A 156 8.39 -8.30 -9.19
N ILE A 157 7.44 -8.10 -8.28
CA ILE A 157 6.40 -7.09 -8.36
C ILE A 157 7.04 -5.70 -8.25
N PHE A 158 7.85 -5.47 -7.21
CA PHE A 158 8.44 -4.16 -6.94
C PHE A 158 9.59 -3.77 -7.85
N LYS A 159 10.22 -4.71 -8.57
CA LYS A 159 11.28 -4.40 -9.55
C LYS A 159 10.73 -3.89 -10.89
N ASN A 160 9.44 -4.07 -11.14
CA ASN A 160 8.76 -3.61 -12.36
C ASN A 160 7.86 -2.38 -12.09
N ILE A 161 8.03 -1.73 -10.94
CA ILE A 161 7.33 -0.53 -10.47
C ILE A 161 8.27 0.67 -10.53
#